data_AF-A0A849AFD5-F1
#
_entry.id   AF-A0A849AFD5-F1
#
_cell.length_a   1.000
_cell.length_b   1.000
_cell.length_c   1.000
_cell.angle_alpha   90.00
_cell.angle_beta   90.00
_cell.angle_gamma   90.00
#
_symmetry.space_group_name_H-M   'P 1'
#
loop_
_entity.id
_entity.type
_entity.pdbx_description
1 polymer ?
#
loop_
_entity_poly.entity_id
_entity_poly.type
_entity_poly.pdbx_seq_one_letter_code
_entity_poly.pdbx_strand_id
1 'polypeptide(L)'
;MLYAEDGQYFLADWINRPGIGLLFEPYAGYQHFVPQVLSGAVRWIFPAPLWGLALTFSACAVVSGIALAVYAIARSRRLSIPVSAAVAAIPVLLPLARLEAIGSVANLHWYFGYLMFWLLLFVPRNRRQAVAAGTAAAVAVLTEPQAMFLLPLVLMVVLRYRRASIPVVAGWVVGCVGQGLTVASFLGIRPYSFDDERSAFYGYLVNVVGTDISMRGTRLSTAVATFGWLGLSLMTVLVLCAVAAAAVLAALGR
;
A
#
# COMPACT_ATOMS: atom_id res chain seq x y z
N MET A 1 -20.43 2.36 1.02
CA MET A 1 -20.41 1.02 1.66
C MET A 1 -19.16 0.99 2.51
N LEU A 2 -19.27 0.58 3.77
CA LEU A 2 -18.10 0.40 4.64
C LEU A 2 -17.43 -0.92 4.25
N TYR A 3 -16.21 -0.85 3.72
CA TYR A 3 -15.44 -2.05 3.38
C TYR A 3 -14.81 -2.63 4.65
N ALA A 4 -14.59 -3.95 4.67
CA ALA A 4 -14.36 -4.77 5.86
C ALA A 4 -13.51 -4.09 6.95
N GLU A 5 -12.27 -3.72 6.63
CA GLU A 5 -11.30 -3.17 7.57
C GLU A 5 -11.65 -1.75 8.04
N ASP A 6 -12.26 -0.94 7.16
CA ASP A 6 -12.62 0.46 7.42
C ASP A 6 -13.60 0.59 8.60
N GLY A 7 -14.51 -0.38 8.71
CA GLY A 7 -15.57 -0.38 9.71
C GLY A 7 -15.26 -1.23 10.92
N GLN A 8 -14.57 -2.36 10.71
CA GLN A 8 -14.30 -3.32 11.78
C GLN A 8 -13.15 -2.89 12.68
N TYR A 9 -12.17 -2.16 12.16
CA TYR A 9 -11.00 -1.76 12.93
C TYR A 9 -10.95 -0.26 13.15
N PHE A 10 -10.77 0.53 12.09
CA PHE A 10 -10.50 1.96 12.26
C PHE A 10 -11.68 2.71 12.89
N LEU A 11 -12.87 2.63 12.31
CA LEU A 11 -14.04 3.32 12.85
C LEU A 11 -14.50 2.71 14.19
N ALA A 12 -14.42 1.39 14.35
CA ALA A 12 -14.77 0.71 15.59
C ALA A 12 -13.87 1.13 16.76
N ASP A 13 -12.56 1.28 16.54
CA ASP A 13 -11.63 1.78 17.55
C ASP A 13 -12.01 3.19 18.02
N TRP A 14 -12.35 4.08 17.08
CA TRP A 14 -12.82 5.43 17.40
C TRP A 14 -14.18 5.46 18.11
N ILE A 15 -15.03 4.44 17.94
CA ILE A 15 -16.30 4.33 18.67
C ILE A 15 -16.07 3.83 20.08
N ASN A 16 -15.25 2.79 20.24
CA ASN A 16 -15.09 2.06 21.50
C ASN A 16 -14.10 2.74 22.45
N ARG A 17 -13.07 3.40 21.92
CA ARG A 17 -11.94 3.94 22.68
C ARG A 17 -11.39 5.23 22.04
N PRO A 18 -12.22 6.28 21.87
CA PRO A 18 -11.81 7.51 21.18
C PRO A 18 -10.62 8.17 21.88
N GLY A 19 -9.58 8.46 21.11
CA GLY A 19 -8.41 9.16 21.62
C GLY A 19 -7.37 9.43 20.54
N ILE A 20 -6.62 10.53 20.68
CA ILE A 20 -5.56 10.89 19.71
C ILE A 20 -4.43 9.86 19.64
N GLY A 21 -4.28 9.03 20.68
CA GLY A 21 -3.36 7.89 20.69
C GLY A 21 -3.60 6.91 19.54
N LEU A 22 -4.86 6.74 19.10
CA LEU A 22 -5.22 5.85 17.99
C LEU A 22 -4.49 6.20 16.68
N LEU A 23 -4.03 7.44 16.51
CA LEU A 23 -3.28 7.86 15.33
C LEU A 23 -1.89 7.20 15.23
N PHE A 24 -1.36 6.74 16.36
CA PHE A 24 -0.01 6.15 16.49
C PHE A 24 -0.06 4.70 16.96
N GLU A 25 -1.26 4.13 17.10
CA GLU A 25 -1.39 2.74 17.48
C GLU A 25 -1.13 1.80 16.29
N PRO A 26 -0.47 0.66 16.55
CA PRO A 26 -0.20 -0.34 15.52
C PRO A 26 -1.49 -1.01 15.05
N TYR A 27 -1.71 -0.97 13.74
CA TYR A 27 -2.63 -1.84 13.02
C TYR A 27 -1.85 -3.00 12.40
N ALA A 28 -2.12 -4.23 12.83
CA ALA A 28 -1.42 -5.44 12.34
C ALA A 28 0.12 -5.33 12.35
N GLY A 29 0.68 -4.61 13.33
CA GLY A 29 2.13 -4.45 13.52
C GLY A 29 2.75 -3.22 12.86
N TYR A 30 1.98 -2.35 12.20
CA TYR A 30 2.48 -1.12 11.58
C TYR A 30 1.45 0.01 11.66
N GLN A 31 1.87 1.23 11.33
CA GLN A 31 1.01 2.41 11.46
C GLN A 31 0.18 2.63 10.19
N HIS A 32 -1.11 2.97 10.37
CA HIS A 32 -2.06 3.42 9.35
C HIS A 32 -2.53 4.85 9.67
N PHE A 33 -1.63 5.83 9.54
CA PHE A 33 -1.90 7.18 10.03
C PHE A 33 -3.10 7.86 9.35
N VAL A 34 -3.14 7.93 8.01
CA VAL A 34 -4.24 8.61 7.31
C VAL A 34 -5.59 7.91 7.52
N PRO A 35 -5.70 6.58 7.43
CA PRO A 35 -6.96 5.88 7.72
C PRO A 35 -7.48 6.16 9.13
N GLN A 36 -6.60 6.24 10.14
CA GLN A 36 -6.99 6.61 11.51
C GLN A 36 -7.45 8.07 11.62
N VAL A 37 -6.76 9.02 10.98
CA VAL A 37 -7.17 10.43 10.95
C VAL A 37 -8.56 10.58 10.32
N LEU A 38 -8.80 9.94 9.18
CA LEU A 38 -10.08 10.00 8.48
C LEU A 38 -11.21 9.37 9.30
N SER A 39 -10.95 8.23 9.93
CA SER A 39 -11.95 7.52 10.75
C SER A 39 -12.34 8.32 11.98
N GLY A 40 -11.36 8.93 12.66
CA GLY A 40 -11.61 9.89 13.73
C GLY A 40 -12.43 11.07 13.23
N ALA A 41 -11.97 11.76 12.19
CA ALA A 41 -12.67 12.92 11.64
C ALA A 41 -14.13 12.61 11.26
N VAL A 42 -14.38 11.48 10.59
CA VAL A 42 -15.73 11.06 10.23
C VAL A 42 -16.60 10.82 11.47
N ARG A 43 -16.05 10.14 12.49
CA ARG A 43 -16.74 9.88 13.76
C ARG A 43 -17.16 11.17 14.48
N TRP A 44 -16.33 12.21 14.42
CA TRP A 44 -16.57 13.49 15.11
C TRP A 44 -17.50 14.42 14.33
N ILE A 45 -17.42 14.42 13.00
CA ILE A 45 -18.10 15.43 12.15
C ILE A 45 -19.47 14.94 11.69
N PHE A 46 -19.63 13.65 11.38
CA PHE A 46 -20.83 13.12 10.75
C PHE A 46 -21.65 12.22 11.69
N PRO A 47 -22.99 12.20 11.54
CA PRO A 47 -23.84 11.24 12.25
C PRO A 47 -23.64 9.81 11.71
N ALA A 48 -23.90 8.81 12.56
CA ALA A 48 -23.64 7.40 12.28
C ALA A 48 -24.17 6.87 10.93
N PRO A 49 -25.39 7.23 10.47
CA PRO A 49 -25.90 6.77 9.18
C PRO A 49 -25.05 7.21 7.98
N LEU A 50 -24.24 8.27 8.11
CA LEU A 50 -23.42 8.83 7.04
C LEU A 50 -21.96 8.36 7.06
N TRP A 51 -21.51 7.63 8.08
CA TRP A 51 -20.09 7.28 8.22
C TRP A 51 -19.55 6.51 7.02
N GLY A 52 -20.29 5.52 6.51
CA GLY A 52 -19.86 4.75 5.36
C GLY A 52 -19.74 5.58 4.08
N LEU A 53 -20.62 6.58 3.88
CA LEU A 53 -20.52 7.49 2.74
C LEU A 53 -19.33 8.46 2.92
N ALA A 54 -19.18 9.02 4.12
CA ALA A 54 -18.13 9.99 4.44
C ALA A 54 -16.74 9.37 4.34
N LEU A 55 -16.55 8.13 4.80
CA LEU A 55 -15.28 7.40 4.65
C LEU A 55 -14.96 7.10 3.19
N THR A 56 -15.90 6.55 2.42
CA THR A 56 -15.70 6.31 0.99
C THR A 56 -15.37 7.60 0.23
N PHE A 57 -16.10 8.68 0.51
CA PHE A 57 -15.82 9.98 -0.11
C PHE A 57 -14.43 10.50 0.27
N SER A 58 -14.04 10.36 1.55
CA SER A 58 -12.72 10.78 2.04
C SER A 58 -11.59 9.97 1.38
N ALA A 59 -11.75 8.65 1.23
CA ALA A 59 -10.79 7.81 0.52
C ALA A 59 -10.64 8.28 -0.94
N CYS A 60 -11.74 8.45 -1.66
CA CYS A 60 -11.73 8.97 -3.04
C CYS A 60 -11.09 10.36 -3.14
N ALA A 61 -11.33 11.25 -2.17
CA ALA A 61 -10.73 12.57 -2.12
C ALA A 61 -9.21 12.51 -1.91
N VAL A 62 -8.73 11.63 -1.03
CA VAL A 62 -7.29 11.40 -0.83
C VAL A 62 -6.65 10.84 -2.10
N VAL A 63 -7.24 9.81 -2.72
CA VAL A 63 -6.73 9.25 -3.98
C VAL A 63 -6.68 10.30 -5.09
N SER A 64 -7.70 11.15 -5.19
CA SER A 64 -7.73 12.27 -6.14
C SER A 64 -6.63 13.30 -5.85
N GLY A 65 -6.39 13.61 -4.57
CA GLY A 65 -5.30 14.48 -4.14
C GLY A 65 -3.92 13.91 -4.48
N ILE A 66 -3.73 12.60 -4.31
CA ILE A 66 -2.53 11.87 -4.71
C ILE A 66 -2.33 11.95 -6.22
N ALA A 67 -3.36 11.66 -7.02
CA ALA A 67 -3.32 11.77 -8.46
C ALA A 67 -2.92 13.19 -8.93
N LEU A 68 -3.53 14.22 -8.33
CA LEU A 68 -3.20 15.62 -8.64
C LEU A 68 -1.75 15.96 -8.27
N ALA A 69 -1.27 15.52 -7.11
CA ALA A 69 0.11 15.71 -6.68
C ALA A 69 1.09 15.05 -7.66
N VAL A 70 0.82 13.79 -8.06
CA VAL A 70 1.62 13.06 -9.05
C VAL A 70 1.63 13.80 -10.40
N TYR A 71 0.48 14.27 -10.87
CA TYR A 71 0.39 15.06 -12.11
C TYR A 71 1.28 16.31 -12.03
N ALA A 72 1.16 17.09 -10.93
CA ALA A 72 1.93 18.30 -10.72
C ALA A 72 3.44 18.02 -10.66
N ILE A 73 3.85 16.95 -9.97
CA ILE A 73 5.25 16.52 -9.89
C ILE A 73 5.74 16.10 -11.28
N ALA A 74 5.02 15.25 -12.00
CA ALA A 74 5.36 14.80 -13.36
C ALA A 74 5.54 15.98 -14.33
N ARG A 75 4.61 16.95 -14.30
CA ARG A 75 4.73 18.18 -15.08
C ARG A 75 5.95 19.02 -14.69
N SER A 76 6.26 19.10 -13.38
CA SER A 76 7.45 19.80 -12.90
C SER A 76 8.77 19.17 -13.39
N ARG A 77 8.72 17.88 -13.74
CA ARG A 77 9.81 17.08 -14.33
C ARG A 77 9.85 17.12 -15.86
N ARG A 78 9.03 17.99 -16.48
CA ARG A 78 8.94 18.21 -17.93
C ARG A 78 8.42 17.01 -18.74
N LEU A 79 7.74 16.06 -18.11
CA LEU A 79 7.02 14.99 -18.83
C LEU A 79 5.91 15.62 -19.67
N SER A 80 5.59 15.09 -20.86
CA SER A 80 4.50 15.61 -21.68
C SER A 80 3.15 15.54 -20.96
N ILE A 81 2.17 16.33 -21.39
CA ILE A 81 0.82 16.34 -20.79
C ILE A 81 0.19 14.93 -20.82
N PRO A 82 0.21 14.19 -21.96
CA PRO A 82 -0.35 12.85 -22.00
C PRO A 82 0.34 11.88 -21.03
N VAL A 83 1.68 11.92 -20.94
CA VAL A 83 2.43 11.05 -20.03
C VAL A 83 2.14 11.41 -18.58
N SER A 84 2.09 12.71 -18.25
CA SER A 84 1.79 13.18 -16.89
C SER A 84 0.37 12.79 -16.47
N ALA A 85 -0.61 12.89 -17.38
CA ALA A 85 -1.98 12.45 -17.15
C ALA A 85 -2.05 10.93 -16.99
N ALA A 86 -1.35 10.17 -17.82
CA ALA A 86 -1.31 8.71 -17.75
C ALA A 86 -0.77 8.22 -16.41
N VAL A 87 0.38 8.74 -15.94
CA VAL A 87 0.94 8.33 -14.64
C VAL A 87 0.06 8.78 -13.47
N ALA A 88 -0.53 9.97 -13.54
CA ALA A 88 -1.45 10.45 -12.51
C ALA A 88 -2.76 9.66 -12.44
N ALA A 89 -3.19 9.07 -13.55
CA ALA A 89 -4.40 8.24 -13.60
C ALA A 89 -4.19 6.85 -12.99
N ILE A 90 -2.94 6.37 -12.85
CA ILE A 90 -2.65 5.01 -12.35
C ILE A 90 -3.37 4.71 -11.02
N PRO A 91 -3.26 5.53 -9.96
CA PRO A 91 -3.96 5.30 -8.69
C PRO A 91 -5.48 5.15 -8.83
N VAL A 92 -6.08 5.86 -9.79
CA VAL A 92 -7.54 5.85 -10.02
C VAL A 92 -7.96 4.65 -10.86
N LEU A 93 -7.12 4.24 -11.82
CA LEU A 93 -7.44 3.18 -12.78
C LEU A 93 -7.07 1.77 -12.28
N LEU A 94 -6.01 1.63 -11.47
CA LEU A 94 -5.54 0.34 -10.95
C LEU A 94 -6.66 -0.50 -10.32
N PRO A 95 -7.57 0.08 -9.52
CA PRO A 95 -8.60 -0.69 -8.82
C PRO A 95 -9.74 -1.15 -9.75
N LEU A 96 -9.80 -0.66 -10.99
CA LEU A 96 -10.71 -1.19 -12.02
C LEU A 96 -10.40 -2.66 -12.38
N ALA A 97 -9.21 -3.15 -12.00
CA ALA A 97 -8.80 -4.54 -12.15
C ALA A 97 -9.46 -5.53 -11.14
N ARG A 98 -10.48 -5.09 -10.38
CA ARG A 98 -11.34 -5.90 -9.48
C ARG A 98 -10.66 -6.54 -8.26
N LEU A 99 -9.45 -6.11 -7.90
CA LEU A 99 -8.74 -6.68 -6.74
C LEU A 99 -8.96 -5.89 -5.45
N GLU A 100 -9.15 -4.57 -5.51
CA GLU A 100 -9.23 -3.71 -4.32
C GLU A 100 -10.26 -2.57 -4.49
N ALA A 101 -10.91 -2.14 -3.41
CA ALA A 101 -11.89 -1.05 -3.45
C ALA A 101 -11.19 0.33 -3.35
N ILE A 102 -11.42 1.22 -4.33
CA ILE A 102 -10.94 2.63 -4.31
C ILE A 102 -11.45 3.38 -3.08
N GLY A 103 -12.69 3.08 -2.70
CA GLY A 103 -13.39 3.73 -1.60
C GLY A 103 -13.04 3.18 -0.23
N SER A 104 -11.98 2.38 -0.11
CA SER A 104 -11.51 1.82 1.15
C SER A 104 -10.39 2.66 1.73
N VAL A 105 -10.51 3.07 3.00
CA VAL A 105 -9.43 3.79 3.67
C VAL A 105 -8.27 2.86 4.00
N ALA A 106 -8.52 1.57 4.27
CA ALA A 106 -7.48 0.57 4.49
C ALA A 106 -6.53 0.41 3.29
N ASN A 107 -7.05 0.62 2.08
CA ASN A 107 -6.26 0.55 0.86
C ASN A 107 -5.44 1.80 0.55
N LEU A 108 -5.53 2.84 1.38
CA LEU A 108 -4.80 4.09 1.13
C LEU A 108 -3.28 3.92 1.13
N HIS A 109 -2.76 2.94 1.88
CA HIS A 109 -1.32 2.65 1.97
C HIS A 109 -0.67 2.44 0.59
N TRP A 110 -1.30 1.66 -0.31
CA TRP A 110 -0.83 1.45 -1.69
C TRP A 110 -0.61 2.75 -2.46
N TYR A 111 -1.56 3.69 -2.36
CA TYR A 111 -1.48 4.96 -3.07
C TYR A 111 -0.44 5.90 -2.44
N PHE A 112 -0.23 5.81 -1.12
CA PHE A 112 0.84 6.55 -0.45
C PHE A 112 2.23 6.01 -0.81
N GLY A 113 2.40 4.71 -1.00
CA GLY A 113 3.62 4.13 -1.56
C GLY A 113 3.93 4.70 -2.94
N TYR A 114 2.91 4.76 -3.81
CA TYR A 114 3.02 5.38 -5.13
C TYR A 114 3.35 6.88 -5.05
N LEU A 115 2.67 7.63 -4.17
CA LEU A 115 2.95 9.05 -3.95
C LEU A 115 4.40 9.27 -3.49
N MET A 116 4.89 8.44 -2.56
CA MET A 116 6.23 8.57 -1.98
C MET A 116 7.32 8.48 -3.05
N PHE A 117 7.16 7.56 -4.02
CA PHE A 117 8.06 7.48 -5.17
C PHE A 117 8.16 8.81 -5.92
N TRP A 118 7.03 9.45 -6.22
CA TRP A 118 7.01 10.74 -6.91
C TRP A 118 7.53 11.88 -6.04
N LEU A 119 7.23 11.89 -4.74
CA LEU A 119 7.75 12.88 -3.81
C LEU A 119 9.28 12.87 -3.75
N LEU A 120 9.91 11.70 -3.78
CA LEU A 120 11.38 11.59 -3.83
C LEU A 120 11.99 12.21 -5.09
N LEU A 121 11.25 12.22 -6.21
CA LEU A 121 11.69 12.84 -7.46
C LEU A 121 11.38 14.34 -7.53
N PHE A 122 10.58 14.86 -6.59
CA PHE A 122 10.17 16.25 -6.56
C PHE A 122 11.29 17.16 -6.04
N VAL A 123 11.45 18.31 -6.69
CA VAL A 123 12.43 19.34 -6.32
C VAL A 123 11.66 20.61 -5.92
N PRO A 124 11.49 20.88 -4.62
CA PRO A 124 10.78 22.07 -4.16
C PRO A 124 11.46 23.36 -4.62
N ARG A 125 10.67 24.31 -5.14
CA ARG A 125 11.19 25.62 -5.62
C ARG A 125 11.11 26.72 -4.57
N ASN A 126 10.30 26.54 -3.54
CA ASN A 126 10.11 27.50 -2.47
C ASN A 126 9.81 26.80 -1.13
N ARG A 127 9.87 27.56 -0.03
CA ARG A 127 9.68 27.02 1.33
C ARG A 127 8.32 26.32 1.52
N ARG A 128 7.25 26.85 0.91
CA ARG A 128 5.91 26.26 1.03
C ARG A 128 5.86 24.86 0.40
N GLN A 129 6.43 24.72 -0.80
CA GLN A 129 6.55 23.42 -1.47
C GLN A 129 7.46 22.47 -0.69
N ALA A 130 8.53 22.97 -0.07
CA ALA A 130 9.44 22.16 0.72
C ALA A 130 8.75 21.58 1.96
N VAL A 131 8.04 22.42 2.71
CA VAL A 131 7.26 21.99 3.88
C VAL A 131 6.15 21.02 3.45
N ALA A 132 5.37 21.36 2.43
CA ALA A 132 4.30 20.49 1.96
C ALA A 132 4.81 19.12 1.50
N ALA A 133 5.90 19.07 0.74
CA ALA A 133 6.47 17.80 0.27
C ALA A 133 7.11 16.98 1.40
N GLY A 134 7.77 17.63 2.36
CA GLY A 134 8.30 16.96 3.55
C GLY A 134 7.21 16.39 4.44
N THR A 135 6.15 17.16 4.72
CA THR A 135 4.99 16.67 5.48
C THR A 135 4.29 15.53 4.75
N ALA A 136 4.07 15.66 3.43
CA ALA A 136 3.46 14.59 2.64
C ALA A 136 4.31 13.31 2.64
N ALA A 137 5.65 13.42 2.62
CA ALA A 137 6.54 12.28 2.73
C ALA A 137 6.46 11.58 4.09
N ALA A 138 6.41 12.35 5.19
CA ALA A 138 6.22 11.78 6.52
C ALA A 138 4.88 11.05 6.63
N VAL A 139 3.78 11.70 6.19
CA VAL A 139 2.43 11.10 6.19
C VAL A 139 2.38 9.85 5.33
N ALA A 140 3.05 9.84 4.17
CA ALA A 140 3.11 8.69 3.29
C ALA A 140 3.77 7.48 3.98
N VAL A 141 4.95 7.67 4.58
CA VAL A 141 5.65 6.57 5.27
C VAL A 141 4.92 6.12 6.54
N LEU A 142 4.29 7.04 7.29
CA LEU A 142 3.44 6.70 8.46
C LEU A 142 2.15 5.95 8.08
N THR A 143 1.80 5.93 6.80
CA THR A 143 0.63 5.19 6.29
C THR A 143 1.06 3.92 5.54
N GLU A 144 2.23 3.93 4.92
CA GLU A 144 2.76 2.84 4.10
C GLU A 144 4.19 2.47 4.56
N PRO A 145 4.35 1.44 5.41
CA PRO A 145 5.66 1.02 5.91
C PRO A 145 6.58 0.53 4.80
N GLN A 146 6.06 -0.02 3.69
CA GLN A 146 6.91 -0.49 2.58
C GLN A 146 7.65 0.65 1.89
N ALA A 147 7.22 1.91 2.08
CA ALA A 147 7.94 3.08 1.60
C ALA A 147 9.35 3.21 2.21
N MET A 148 9.65 2.51 3.32
CA MET A 148 11.00 2.38 3.88
C MET A 148 11.96 1.66 2.92
N PHE A 149 11.45 0.78 2.06
CA PHE A 149 12.26 0.06 1.05
C PHE A 149 12.67 0.95 -0.13
N LEU A 150 12.19 2.20 -0.19
CA LEU A 150 12.67 3.19 -1.16
C LEU A 150 14.04 3.79 -0.78
N LEU A 151 14.75 3.24 0.21
CA LEU A 151 16.08 3.66 0.62
C LEU A 151 17.08 3.81 -0.56
N PRO A 152 17.18 2.88 -1.53
CA PRO A 152 18.07 3.06 -2.68
C PRO A 152 17.76 4.34 -3.47
N LEU A 153 16.46 4.64 -3.64
CA LEU A 153 16.01 5.85 -4.33
C LEU A 153 16.30 7.11 -3.49
N VAL A 154 16.12 7.05 -2.17
CA VAL A 154 16.50 8.12 -1.24
C VAL A 154 17.98 8.45 -1.38
N LEU A 155 18.85 7.43 -1.34
CA LEU A 155 20.30 7.60 -1.51
C LEU A 155 20.61 8.24 -2.86
N MET A 156 20.02 7.75 -3.96
CA MET A 156 20.19 8.33 -5.29
C MET A 156 19.78 9.82 -5.33
N VAL A 157 18.65 10.17 -4.72
CA VAL A 157 18.10 11.54 -4.69
C VAL A 157 18.97 12.47 -3.84
N VAL A 158 19.44 12.01 -2.68
CA VAL A 158 20.42 12.74 -1.85
C VAL A 158 21.70 12.98 -2.63
N LEU A 159 22.16 11.99 -3.40
CA LEU A 159 23.35 12.11 -4.23
C LEU A 159 23.15 13.09 -5.40
N ARG A 160 21.98 13.08 -6.04
CA ARG A 160 21.71 13.87 -7.25
C ARG A 160 21.28 15.31 -6.98
N TYR A 161 20.40 15.51 -5.99
CA TYR A 161 19.75 16.80 -5.73
C TYR A 161 20.24 17.48 -4.44
N ARG A 162 21.04 16.78 -3.62
CA ARG A 162 21.72 17.33 -2.43
C ARG A 162 20.73 18.11 -1.55
N ARG A 163 20.99 19.40 -1.32
CA ARG A 163 20.18 20.27 -0.45
C ARG A 163 18.71 20.35 -0.84
N ALA A 164 18.39 20.24 -2.13
CA ALA A 164 17.00 20.33 -2.58
C ALA A 164 16.17 19.11 -2.20
N SER A 165 16.81 17.98 -1.88
CA SER A 165 16.12 16.77 -1.40
C SER A 165 15.83 16.77 0.10
N ILE A 166 16.50 17.62 0.89
CA ILE A 166 16.45 17.61 2.36
C ILE A 166 15.01 17.60 2.89
N PRO A 167 14.06 18.43 2.41
CA PRO A 167 12.72 18.46 3.00
C PRO A 167 11.98 17.12 2.88
N VAL A 168 12.03 16.50 1.69
CA VAL A 168 11.37 15.21 1.43
C VAL A 168 12.06 14.08 2.20
N VAL A 169 13.39 14.07 2.20
CA VAL A 169 14.17 13.05 2.91
C VAL A 169 13.99 13.17 4.42
N ALA A 170 13.94 14.38 4.97
CA ALA A 170 13.63 14.60 6.38
C ALA A 170 12.23 14.08 6.74
N GLY A 171 11.23 14.34 5.87
CA GLY A 171 9.90 13.76 6.02
C GLY A 171 9.91 12.24 6.02
N TRP A 172 10.59 11.63 5.05
CA TRP A 172 10.76 10.18 4.97
C TRP A 172 11.41 9.61 6.24
N VAL A 173 12.50 10.22 6.74
CA VAL A 173 13.17 9.79 7.98
C VAL A 173 12.23 9.88 9.18
N VAL A 174 11.48 10.98 9.31
CA VAL A 174 10.49 11.14 10.40
C VAL A 174 9.45 10.02 10.35
N GLY A 175 8.94 9.70 9.17
CA GLY A 175 7.99 8.59 9.01
C GLY A 175 8.61 7.23 9.32
N CYS A 176 9.85 6.97 8.90
CA CYS A 176 10.57 5.73 9.23
C CYS A 176 10.75 5.56 10.74
N VAL A 177 11.11 6.65 11.44
CA VAL A 177 11.23 6.64 12.91
C VAL A 177 9.86 6.36 13.54
N GLY A 178 8.79 7.00 13.09
CA GLY A 178 7.43 6.75 13.60
C GLY A 178 6.96 5.31 13.38
N GLN A 179 7.19 4.74 12.19
CA GLN A 179 6.91 3.32 11.92
C GLN A 179 7.76 2.40 12.81
N GLY A 180 9.06 2.68 12.97
CA GLY A 180 9.94 1.90 13.84
C GLY A 180 9.50 1.91 15.30
N LEU A 181 9.07 3.06 15.83
CA LEU A 181 8.51 3.16 17.17
C LEU A 181 7.20 2.38 17.30
N THR A 182 6.34 2.43 16.29
CA THR A 182 5.08 1.67 16.24
C THR A 182 5.35 0.16 16.29
N VAL A 183 6.27 -0.33 15.45
CA VAL A 183 6.69 -1.74 15.44
C VAL A 183 7.27 -2.14 16.80
N ALA A 184 8.16 -1.32 17.37
CA ALA A 184 8.76 -1.60 18.68
C ALA A 184 7.70 -1.69 19.79
N SER A 185 6.69 -0.79 19.78
CA SER A 185 5.58 -0.84 20.72
C SER A 185 4.71 -2.09 20.56
N PHE A 186 4.51 -2.55 19.32
CA PHE A 186 3.71 -3.73 19.02
C PHE A 186 4.39 -5.03 19.47
N LEU A 187 5.70 -5.16 19.22
CA LEU A 187 6.50 -6.32 19.63
C LEU A 187 6.54 -6.49 21.16
N GLY A 188 6.45 -5.38 21.91
CA GLY A 188 6.34 -5.42 23.37
C GLY A 188 4.99 -5.97 23.88
N ILE A 189 3.94 -5.96 23.05
CA ILE A 189 2.59 -6.42 23.41
C ILE A 189 2.33 -7.84 22.90
N ARG A 190 2.84 -8.18 21.71
CA ARG A 190 2.73 -9.51 21.10
C ARG A 190 4.12 -9.96 20.65
N PRO A 191 4.81 -10.80 21.44
CA PRO A 191 6.02 -11.45 20.98
C PRO A 191 5.66 -12.31 19.77
N TYR A 192 6.10 -11.91 18.57
CA TYR A 192 6.03 -12.78 17.41
C TYR A 192 7.02 -13.92 17.64
N SER A 193 6.52 -15.13 17.94
CA SER A 193 7.36 -16.31 17.85
C SER A 193 7.47 -16.69 16.37
N PHE A 194 8.64 -16.48 15.79
CA PHE A 194 8.98 -17.19 14.56
C PHE A 194 9.26 -18.63 14.98
N ASP A 195 8.20 -19.43 15.13
CA ASP A 195 8.35 -20.84 15.53
C ASP A 195 9.25 -21.62 14.53
N ASP A 196 9.38 -21.13 13.29
CA ASP A 196 10.35 -21.60 12.31
C ASP A 196 10.61 -20.53 11.22
N GLU A 197 11.86 -20.13 10.98
CA GLU A 197 12.27 -19.22 9.89
C GLU A 197 11.85 -19.75 8.52
N ARG A 198 11.77 -21.08 8.38
CA ARG A 198 11.30 -21.74 7.15
C ARG A 198 9.84 -21.45 6.88
N SER A 199 9.02 -21.20 7.91
CA SER A 199 7.60 -20.88 7.74
C SER A 199 7.38 -19.54 7.02
N ALA A 200 8.26 -18.56 7.22
CA ALA A 200 8.23 -17.31 6.45
C ALA A 200 8.58 -17.55 4.98
N PHE A 201 9.58 -18.38 4.71
CA PHE A 201 9.98 -18.76 3.35
C PHE A 201 8.89 -19.56 2.63
N TYR A 202 8.30 -20.56 3.29
CA TYR A 202 7.16 -21.31 2.74
C TYR A 202 5.95 -20.41 2.54
N GLY A 203 5.66 -19.51 3.49
CA GLY A 203 4.60 -18.52 3.35
C GLY A 203 4.81 -17.62 2.13
N TYR A 204 6.05 -17.18 1.86
CA TYR A 204 6.39 -16.42 0.67
C TYR A 204 6.17 -17.25 -0.61
N LEU A 205 6.67 -18.49 -0.67
CA LEU A 205 6.47 -19.35 -1.84
C LEU A 205 4.99 -19.64 -2.11
N VAL A 206 4.19 -19.91 -1.08
CA VAL A 206 2.74 -20.14 -1.24
C VAL A 206 2.04 -18.87 -1.72
N ASN A 207 2.24 -17.74 -1.02
CA ASN A 207 1.43 -16.54 -1.23
C ASN A 207 1.91 -15.65 -2.37
N VAL A 208 3.19 -15.72 -2.75
CA VAL A 208 3.75 -14.90 -3.84
C VAL A 208 3.90 -15.72 -5.11
N VAL A 209 4.51 -16.90 -5.02
CA VAL A 209 4.75 -17.74 -6.22
C VAL A 209 3.52 -18.56 -6.58
N GLY A 210 2.82 -19.11 -5.58
CA GLY A 210 1.70 -20.02 -5.81
C GLY A 210 0.36 -19.34 -6.09
N THR A 211 0.18 -18.08 -5.70
CA THR A 211 -1.11 -17.38 -5.81
C THR A 211 -1.36 -16.80 -7.21
N ASP A 212 -0.31 -16.66 -8.01
CA ASP A 212 -0.40 -16.27 -9.43
C ASP A 212 -1.05 -17.34 -10.32
N ILE A 213 -1.24 -18.57 -9.82
CA ILE A 213 -1.76 -19.71 -10.59
C ILE A 213 -3.18 -20.13 -10.13
N SER A 214 -4.07 -19.16 -9.91
CA SER A 214 -5.54 -19.36 -9.91
C SER A 214 -6.23 -19.79 -8.60
N MET A 215 -5.63 -19.67 -7.41
CA MET A 215 -6.33 -20.01 -6.16
C MET A 215 -6.11 -19.00 -5.03
N ARG A 216 -7.22 -18.52 -4.44
CA ARG A 216 -7.23 -17.79 -3.16
C ARG A 216 -6.36 -18.55 -2.13
N GLY A 217 -5.41 -17.87 -1.49
CA GLY A 217 -4.32 -18.45 -0.71
C GLY A 217 -4.71 -19.50 0.35
N THR A 218 -5.94 -19.45 0.89
CA THR A 218 -6.49 -20.48 1.81
C THR A 218 -6.72 -21.84 1.16
N ARG A 219 -7.07 -21.89 -0.14
CA ARG A 219 -7.24 -23.16 -0.86
C ARG A 219 -5.90 -23.76 -1.27
N LEU A 220 -4.92 -22.91 -1.54
CA LEU A 220 -3.57 -23.31 -1.88
C LEU A 220 -2.82 -23.87 -0.66
N SER A 221 -2.92 -23.23 0.50
CA SER A 221 -2.34 -23.75 1.74
C SER A 221 -2.94 -25.11 2.13
N THR A 222 -4.26 -25.29 1.94
CA THR A 222 -4.94 -26.57 2.17
C THR A 222 -4.51 -27.64 1.16
N ALA A 223 -4.33 -27.27 -0.12
CA ALA A 223 -3.83 -28.17 -1.17
C ALA A 223 -2.36 -28.57 -0.94
N VAL A 224 -1.50 -27.65 -0.51
CA VAL A 224 -0.10 -27.95 -0.14
C VAL A 224 -0.06 -28.85 1.11
N ALA A 225 -0.94 -28.62 2.09
CA ALA A 225 -1.04 -29.48 3.27
C ALA A 225 -1.56 -30.90 2.95
N THR A 226 -2.39 -31.04 1.91
CA THR A 226 -3.03 -32.33 1.55
C THR A 226 -2.21 -33.14 0.54
N PHE A 227 -1.58 -32.48 -0.44
CA PHE A 227 -0.89 -33.13 -1.57
C PHE A 227 0.63 -32.92 -1.59
N GLY A 228 1.15 -32.07 -0.70
CA GLY A 228 2.55 -31.68 -0.68
C GLY A 228 2.98 -30.84 -1.90
N TRP A 229 4.16 -30.24 -1.80
CA TRP A 229 4.76 -29.43 -2.88
C TRP A 229 4.97 -30.22 -4.18
N LEU A 230 5.17 -31.53 -4.08
CA LEU A 230 5.35 -32.46 -5.20
C LEU A 230 4.04 -32.66 -5.98
N GLY A 231 2.89 -32.79 -5.30
CA GLY A 231 1.59 -32.91 -5.97
C GLY A 231 1.20 -31.62 -6.71
N LEU A 232 1.50 -30.46 -6.11
CA LEU A 232 1.18 -29.16 -6.69
C LEU A 232 2.01 -28.85 -7.95
N SER A 233 3.29 -29.20 -7.92
CA SER A 233 4.21 -29.04 -9.06
C SER A 233 3.84 -29.99 -10.21
N LEU A 234 3.44 -31.23 -9.92
CA LEU A 234 2.91 -32.17 -10.93
C LEU A 234 1.64 -31.64 -11.61
N MET A 235 0.68 -31.11 -10.86
CA MET A 235 -0.53 -30.51 -11.45
C MET A 235 -0.20 -29.30 -12.34
N THR A 236 0.71 -28.44 -11.90
CA THR A 236 1.13 -27.25 -12.67
C THR A 236 1.79 -27.65 -13.98
N VAL A 237 2.69 -28.65 -13.96
CA VAL A 237 3.34 -29.19 -15.16
C VAL A 237 2.30 -29.80 -16.11
N LEU A 238 1.34 -30.58 -15.60
CA LEU A 238 0.28 -31.17 -16.44
C LEU A 238 -0.60 -30.11 -17.11
N VAL A 239 -0.93 -29.03 -16.41
CA VAL A 239 -1.69 -27.90 -16.98
C VAL A 239 -0.88 -27.18 -18.06
N LEU A 240 0.40 -26.89 -17.80
CA LEU A 240 1.29 -26.27 -18.79
C LEU A 240 1.47 -27.14 -20.03
N CYS A 241 1.62 -28.47 -19.86
CA CYS A 241 1.68 -29.43 -20.97
C CYS A 241 0.37 -29.47 -21.76
N ALA A 242 -0.78 -29.43 -21.09
CA ALA A 242 -2.09 -29.41 -21.76
C ALA A 242 -2.30 -28.11 -22.56
N VAL A 243 -1.89 -26.95 -22.01
CA VAL A 243 -1.95 -25.66 -22.71
C VAL A 243 -0.99 -25.62 -23.90
N ALA A 244 0.24 -26.13 -23.73
CA ALA A 244 1.20 -26.25 -24.82
C ALA A 244 0.71 -27.18 -25.94
N ALA A 245 0.14 -28.34 -25.58
CA ALA A 245 -0.44 -29.28 -26.54
C ALA A 245 -1.63 -28.65 -27.29
N ALA A 246 -2.52 -27.94 -26.60
CA ALA A 246 -3.63 -27.22 -27.22
C ALA A 246 -3.14 -26.11 -28.18
N ALA A 247 -2.09 -25.37 -27.82
CA ALA A 247 -1.49 -24.35 -28.68
C ALA A 247 -0.83 -24.95 -29.93
N VAL A 248 -0.15 -26.09 -29.79
CA VAL A 248 0.45 -26.84 -30.92
C VAL A 248 -0.63 -27.39 -31.84
N LEU A 249 -1.68 -28.01 -31.29
CA LEU A 249 -2.80 -28.53 -32.08
C LEU A 249 -3.56 -27.40 -32.81
N ALA A 250 -3.73 -26.24 -32.19
CA ALA A 250 -4.33 -25.06 -32.83
C ALA A 250 -3.44 -24.46 -33.94
N ALA A 251 -2.11 -24.57 -33.80
CA ALA A 251 -1.16 -24.13 -34.82
C ALA A 251 -1.06 -25.09 -36.01
N LEU A 252 -1.28 -26.39 -35.79
CA LEU A 252 -1.26 -27.43 -36.82
C LEU A 252 -2.60 -27.59 -37.56
N GLY A 253 -3.69 -27.04 -37.02
CA GLY A 253 -5.03 -27.03 -37.63
C GLY A 253 -5.31 -25.84 -38.56
N ARG A 254 -4.26 -25.14 -39.03
CA ARG A 254 -4.31 -24.06 -40.03
C ARG A 254 -3.49 -24.41 -41.25
#